data_AF-A0A809Z862-F1
#
_entry.id   AF-A0A809Z862-F1
#
_cell.length_a   1.000
_cell.length_b   1.000
_cell.length_c   1.000
_cell.angle_alpha   90.00
_cell.angle_beta   90.00
_cell.angle_gamma   90.00
#
_symmetry.space_group_name_H-M   'P 1'
#
loop_
_entity.id
_entity.type
_entity.pdbx_description
1 polymer ?
#
loop_
_entity_poly.entity_id
_entity_poly.type
_entity_poly.pdbx_seq_one_letter_code
_entity_poly.pdbx_strand_id
1 'polypeptide(L)'
;MPLFDVTDWVPGTYCVPTALAAITGKKIPDVIEAINKQAILLGMKTFTQFEGIPPKCWLQTLPSLGIGDRADTGHQGLTIDELFRASASPSPMLVLTSHIEMGMGHVFAAHGDFVVDTYTDGKVTNFSEVPEDMKGFKVRAEIY
;
A
#
# COMPACT_ATOMS: atom_id res chain seq x y z
N MET A 1 -5.94 -6.07 -13.15
CA MET A 1 -4.85 -5.24 -13.73
C MET A 1 -3.55 -5.67 -13.09
N PRO A 2 -2.39 -5.59 -13.76
CA PRO A 2 -1.10 -5.84 -13.10
C PRO A 2 -0.74 -4.70 -12.15
N LEU A 3 0.25 -4.93 -11.27
CA LEU A 3 0.96 -3.85 -10.57
C LEU A 3 1.86 -3.08 -11.55
N PHE A 4 2.17 -1.84 -11.20
CA PHE A 4 3.07 -0.96 -11.95
C PHE A 4 4.33 -0.65 -11.16
N ASP A 5 5.48 -0.58 -11.85
CA ASP A 5 6.68 0.03 -11.30
C ASP A 5 6.43 1.52 -11.02
N VAL A 6 6.87 1.99 -9.86
CA VAL A 6 6.77 3.40 -9.46
C VAL A 6 8.01 4.14 -9.98
N THR A 7 7.96 4.53 -11.25
CA THR A 7 9.13 5.07 -11.99
C THR A 7 9.74 6.36 -11.42
N ASP A 8 8.97 7.12 -10.65
CA ASP A 8 9.38 8.37 -10.00
C ASP A 8 9.64 8.20 -8.50
N TRP A 9 9.76 6.96 -8.03
CA TRP A 9 10.15 6.65 -6.67
C TRP A 9 11.55 7.16 -6.35
N VAL A 10 11.72 7.70 -5.15
CA VAL A 10 13.01 8.17 -4.62
C VAL A 10 13.24 7.65 -3.21
N PRO A 11 14.51 7.46 -2.79
CA PRO A 11 14.83 7.02 -1.44
C PRO A 11 14.15 7.86 -0.37
N GLY A 12 13.50 7.19 0.60
CA GLY A 12 12.74 7.83 1.67
C GLY A 12 11.25 8.06 1.37
N THR A 13 10.78 7.74 0.16
CA THR A 13 9.33 7.73 -0.14
C THR A 13 8.61 6.74 0.77
N TYR A 14 7.50 7.16 1.37
CA TYR A 14 6.72 6.36 2.32
C TYR A 14 5.83 5.31 1.63
N CYS A 15 5.33 4.37 2.44
CA CYS A 15 4.58 3.21 1.98
C CYS A 15 3.26 3.55 1.26
N VAL A 16 2.48 4.49 1.79
CA VAL A 16 1.20 4.92 1.20
C VAL A 16 1.35 5.44 -0.24
N PRO A 17 2.17 6.47 -0.54
CA PRO A 17 2.32 6.95 -1.90
C PRO A 17 2.87 5.88 -2.84
N THR A 18 3.79 5.03 -2.36
CA THR A 18 4.37 3.93 -3.13
C THR A 18 3.30 2.90 -3.53
N ALA A 19 2.52 2.41 -2.57
CA ALA A 19 1.51 1.39 -2.79
C ALA A 19 0.37 1.90 -3.71
N LEU A 20 -0.07 3.15 -3.52
CA LEU A 20 -1.11 3.74 -4.36
C LEU A 20 -0.64 4.00 -5.80
N ALA A 21 0.60 4.47 -5.98
CA ALA A 21 1.20 4.61 -7.31
C ALA A 21 1.28 3.26 -8.03
N ALA A 22 1.70 2.22 -7.32
CA ALA A 22 1.83 0.86 -7.87
C ALA A 22 0.51 0.24 -8.31
N ILE A 23 -0.60 0.50 -7.61
CA ILE A 23 -1.93 0.02 -8.01
C ILE A 23 -2.50 0.82 -9.17
N THR A 24 -2.31 2.14 -9.16
CA THR A 24 -3.00 3.04 -10.08
C THR A 24 -2.21 3.31 -11.37
N GLY A 25 -0.92 3.01 -11.38
CA GLY A 25 0.01 3.41 -12.43
C GLY A 25 0.25 4.92 -12.50
N LYS A 26 -0.17 5.68 -11.48
CA LYS A 26 0.04 7.13 -11.39
C LYS A 26 1.41 7.44 -10.80
N LYS A 27 1.91 8.64 -11.09
CA LYS A 27 3.12 9.17 -10.48
C LYS A 27 2.86 9.57 -9.03
N ILE A 28 3.89 9.53 -8.18
CA ILE A 28 3.78 9.90 -6.77
C ILE A 28 3.26 11.33 -6.57
N PRO A 29 3.69 12.37 -7.33
CA PRO A 29 3.10 13.70 -7.22
C PRO A 29 1.59 13.72 -7.44
N ASP A 30 1.06 12.95 -8.39
CA ASP A 30 -0.38 12.89 -8.67
C ASP A 30 -1.14 12.22 -7.51
N VAL A 31 -0.56 11.15 -6.95
CA VAL A 31 -1.09 10.48 -5.75
C VAL A 31 -1.09 11.42 -4.55
N ILE A 32 0.01 12.12 -4.30
CA ILE A 32 0.14 13.08 -3.20
C ILE A 32 -0.82 14.26 -3.39
N GLU A 33 -1.02 14.74 -4.62
CA GLU A 33 -2.01 15.78 -4.91
C GLU A 33 -3.42 15.31 -4.55
N ALA A 34 -3.79 14.09 -4.93
CA ALA A 34 -5.09 13.52 -4.58
C ALA A 34 -5.28 13.40 -3.06
N ILE A 35 -4.26 12.90 -2.35
CA ILE A 35 -4.29 12.82 -0.88
C ILE A 35 -4.42 14.21 -0.26
N ASN A 36 -3.69 15.20 -0.77
CA ASN A 36 -3.72 16.56 -0.24
C ASN A 36 -5.06 17.25 -0.49
N LYS A 37 -5.74 16.98 -1.60
CA LYS A 37 -7.13 17.41 -1.80
C LYS A 37 -8.03 16.85 -0.70
N GLN A 38 -7.88 15.57 -0.35
CA GLN A 38 -8.64 14.96 0.74
C GLN A 38 -8.24 15.49 2.13
N ALA A 39 -6.95 15.74 2.36
CA ALA A 39 -6.45 16.33 3.60
C ALA A 39 -7.08 17.69 3.89
N ILE A 40 -7.18 18.55 2.86
CA ILE A 40 -7.82 19.87 2.96
C ILE A 40 -9.30 19.75 3.33
N LEU A 41 -10.03 18.83 2.68
CA LEU A 41 -11.45 18.56 3.01
C LEU A 41 -11.64 18.08 4.46
N LEU A 42 -10.63 17.41 5.02
CA LEU A 42 -10.61 16.94 6.41
C LEU A 42 -10.09 17.98 7.41
N GLY A 43 -9.73 19.19 6.97
CA GLY A 43 -9.16 20.22 7.82
C GLY A 43 -7.73 19.90 8.31
N MET A 44 -7.01 19.06 7.57
CA MET A 44 -5.63 18.65 7.87
C MET A 44 -4.63 19.47 7.07
N LYS A 45 -3.37 19.54 7.55
CA LYS A 45 -2.26 20.07 6.74
C LYS A 45 -1.99 19.15 5.54
N THR A 46 -1.40 19.72 4.48
CA THR A 46 -0.89 18.92 3.36
C THR A 46 0.32 18.08 3.78
N PHE A 47 0.50 16.97 3.09
CA PHE A 47 1.56 15.99 3.26
C PHE A 47 2.50 16.00 2.05
N THR A 48 3.71 15.52 2.28
CA THR A 48 4.70 15.17 1.26
C THR A 48 4.83 13.65 1.14
N GLN A 49 5.52 13.19 0.11
CA GLN A 49 5.82 11.76 -0.07
C GLN A 49 6.76 11.16 0.99
N PHE A 50 7.36 12.01 1.83
CA PHE A 50 8.34 11.64 2.86
C PHE A 50 7.73 11.61 4.27
N GLU A 51 6.39 11.60 4.37
CA GLU A 51 5.67 11.66 5.65
C GLU A 51 4.70 10.48 5.81
N GLY A 52 4.47 10.10 7.07
CA GLY A 52 3.40 9.18 7.43
C GLY A 52 2.03 9.84 7.22
N ILE A 53 1.17 9.20 6.42
CA ILE A 53 -0.15 9.71 6.06
C ILE A 53 -1.21 8.97 6.89
N PRO A 54 -2.04 9.67 7.68
CA PRO A 54 -3.07 9.03 8.49
C PRO A 54 -4.04 8.18 7.66
N PRO A 55 -4.41 6.96 8.10
CA PRO A 55 -5.31 6.08 7.36
C PRO A 55 -6.58 6.73 6.88
N LYS A 56 -7.24 7.51 7.76
CA LYS A 56 -8.47 8.23 7.42
C LYS A 56 -8.34 9.11 6.17
N CYS A 57 -7.18 9.71 5.95
CA CYS A 57 -6.95 10.64 4.83
C CYS A 57 -6.77 9.89 3.51
N TRP A 58 -5.83 8.93 3.45
CA TRP A 58 -5.55 8.24 2.19
C TRP A 58 -6.64 7.22 1.83
N LEU A 59 -7.29 6.58 2.81
CA LEU A 59 -8.41 5.66 2.54
C LEU A 59 -9.59 6.38 1.86
N GLN A 60 -9.88 7.61 2.26
CA GLN A 60 -10.93 8.41 1.63
C GLN A 60 -10.53 8.95 0.25
N THR A 61 -9.25 8.85 -0.12
CA THR A 61 -8.74 9.25 -1.43
C THR A 61 -8.94 8.14 -2.48
N LEU A 62 -9.08 6.88 -2.05
CA LEU A 62 -9.13 5.70 -2.94
C LEU A 62 -10.11 5.83 -4.11
N PRO A 63 -11.38 6.24 -3.92
CA PRO A 63 -12.33 6.34 -5.04
C PRO A 63 -11.89 7.37 -6.09
N SER A 64 -11.27 8.47 -5.67
CA SER A 64 -10.76 9.50 -6.59
C SER A 64 -9.59 9.03 -7.45
N LEU A 65 -8.89 7.99 -6.99
CA LEU A 65 -7.80 7.32 -7.69
C LEU A 65 -8.27 6.15 -8.55
N GLY A 66 -9.57 5.83 -8.51
CA GLY A 66 -10.15 4.69 -9.23
C GLY A 66 -9.93 3.34 -8.54
N ILE A 67 -9.59 3.34 -7.25
CA ILE A 67 -9.48 2.14 -6.42
C ILE A 67 -10.80 1.99 -5.67
N GLY A 68 -11.33 0.77 -5.53
CA GLY A 68 -12.48 0.54 -4.68
C GLY A 68 -12.13 0.78 -3.21
N ASP A 69 -13.15 0.98 -2.38
CA ASP A 69 -13.02 1.10 -0.93
C ASP A 69 -13.42 -0.19 -0.21
N ARG A 70 -13.55 -1.31 -0.96
CA ARG A 70 -13.97 -2.59 -0.39
C ARG A 70 -12.82 -3.19 0.40
N ALA A 71 -12.93 -3.09 1.72
CA ALA A 71 -12.05 -3.77 2.66
C ALA A 71 -12.53 -5.20 2.92
N ASP A 72 -11.60 -6.16 2.84
CA ASP A 72 -11.79 -7.54 3.28
C ASP A 72 -10.88 -7.82 4.49
N THR A 73 -11.43 -8.50 5.49
CA THR A 73 -10.73 -8.91 6.72
C THR A 73 -10.64 -10.43 6.86
N GLY A 74 -10.97 -11.19 5.82
CA GLY A 74 -10.98 -12.67 5.84
C GLY A 74 -9.63 -13.28 6.19
N HIS A 75 -8.52 -12.61 5.85
CA HIS A 75 -7.15 -13.03 6.16
C HIS A 75 -6.53 -12.26 7.33
N GLN A 76 -7.33 -11.55 8.13
CA GLN A 76 -6.82 -10.82 9.29
C GLN A 76 -6.07 -11.76 10.25
N GLY A 77 -4.87 -11.37 10.67
CA GLY A 77 -4.02 -12.13 11.59
C GLY A 77 -3.12 -13.17 10.93
N LEU A 78 -3.27 -13.42 9.62
CA LEU A 78 -2.26 -14.13 8.85
C LEU A 78 -0.98 -13.29 8.75
N THR A 79 0.17 -13.95 8.65
CA THR A 79 1.40 -13.31 8.18
C THR A 79 1.27 -12.96 6.70
N ILE A 80 2.18 -12.13 6.19
CA ILE A 80 2.24 -11.87 4.74
C ILE A 80 2.52 -13.18 3.98
N ASP A 81 3.45 -14.01 4.47
CA ASP A 81 3.75 -15.31 3.84
C ASP A 81 2.53 -16.25 3.80
N GLU A 82 1.74 -16.30 4.88
CA GLU A 82 0.48 -17.04 4.91
C GLU A 82 -0.55 -16.47 3.93
N LEU A 83 -0.64 -15.13 3.82
CA LEU A 83 -1.52 -14.47 2.87
C LEU A 83 -1.19 -14.85 1.42
N PHE A 84 0.08 -14.79 1.01
CA PHE A 84 0.46 -15.12 -0.37
C PHE A 84 0.22 -16.59 -0.72
N ARG A 85 0.19 -17.49 0.27
CA ARG A 85 -0.19 -18.90 0.05
C ARG A 85 -1.69 -19.12 -0.01
N ALA A 86 -2.48 -18.27 0.65
CA ALA A 86 -3.93 -18.42 0.77
C ALA A 86 -4.73 -17.61 -0.26
N SER A 87 -4.23 -16.44 -0.64
CA SER A 87 -4.95 -15.50 -1.51
C SER A 87 -4.80 -15.87 -2.98
N ALA A 88 -5.94 -15.89 -3.68
CA ALA A 88 -6.02 -16.08 -5.12
C ALA A 88 -6.69 -14.88 -5.80
N SER A 89 -6.56 -13.67 -5.23
CA SER A 89 -7.27 -12.50 -5.75
C SER A 89 -6.94 -12.26 -7.24
N PRO A 90 -7.96 -12.13 -8.11
CA PRO A 90 -7.77 -11.80 -9.53
C PRO A 90 -7.49 -10.31 -9.76
N SER A 91 -7.43 -9.50 -8.71
CA SER A 91 -7.23 -8.04 -8.78
C SER A 91 -6.15 -7.57 -7.81
N PRO A 92 -5.41 -6.49 -8.14
CA PRO A 92 -4.50 -5.85 -7.20
C PRO A 92 -5.20 -5.48 -5.91
N MET A 93 -4.46 -5.54 -4.81
CA MET A 93 -4.95 -5.15 -3.50
C MET A 93 -3.91 -4.33 -2.75
N LEU A 94 -4.40 -3.41 -1.90
CA LEU A 94 -3.59 -2.83 -0.83
C LEU A 94 -3.65 -3.76 0.37
N VAL A 95 -2.50 -4.20 0.86
CA VAL A 95 -2.40 -5.03 2.05
C VAL A 95 -2.00 -4.16 3.23
N LEU A 96 -2.94 -3.93 4.15
CA LEU A 96 -2.68 -3.18 5.37
C LEU A 96 -2.20 -4.16 6.42
N THR A 97 -1.05 -3.86 7.00
CA THR A 97 -0.42 -4.72 8.00
C THR A 97 -0.08 -3.94 9.26
N SER A 98 0.13 -4.69 10.33
CA SER A 98 0.66 -4.16 11.58
C SER A 98 1.71 -5.09 12.15
N HIS A 99 2.73 -4.52 12.78
CA HIS A 99 3.65 -5.25 13.63
C HIS A 99 3.48 -4.78 15.08
N ILE A 100 2.73 -5.56 15.87
CA ILE A 100 2.35 -5.18 17.24
C ILE A 100 3.57 -4.83 18.09
N GLU A 101 4.66 -5.60 17.97
CA GLU A 101 5.88 -5.39 18.75
C GLU A 101 6.67 -4.14 18.33
N MET A 102 6.48 -3.65 17.10
CA MET A 102 7.16 -2.44 16.61
C MET A 102 6.26 -1.20 16.69
N GLY A 103 4.98 -1.37 17.01
CA GLY A 103 3.99 -0.27 16.99
C GLY A 103 3.80 0.37 15.61
N MET A 104 4.22 -0.31 14.54
CA MET A 104 4.18 0.21 13.17
C MET A 104 3.05 -0.43 12.36
N GLY A 105 2.31 0.42 11.63
CA GLY A 105 1.43 0.01 10.55
C GLY A 105 2.11 0.23 9.21
N HIS A 106 1.93 -0.68 8.28
CA HIS A 106 2.56 -0.63 6.96
C HIS A 106 1.57 -1.02 5.88
N VAL A 107 1.75 -0.52 4.66
CA VAL A 107 0.88 -0.83 3.52
C VAL A 107 1.71 -1.04 2.27
N PHE A 108 1.39 -2.07 1.51
CA PHE A 108 2.03 -2.37 0.23
C PHE A 108 0.99 -2.83 -0.79
N ALA A 109 1.36 -2.79 -2.06
CA ALA A 109 0.53 -3.29 -3.14
C ALA A 109 0.89 -4.75 -3.46
N ALA A 110 -0.12 -5.59 -3.67
CA ALA A 110 0.06 -7.00 -4.00
C ALA A 110 -0.86 -7.44 -5.15
N HIS A 111 -0.39 -8.35 -5.99
CA HIS A 111 -1.17 -9.01 -7.03
C HIS A 111 -0.51 -10.33 -7.46
N GLY A 112 -1.20 -11.46 -7.29
CA GLY A 112 -0.58 -12.77 -7.47
C GLY A 112 0.65 -12.92 -6.57
N ASP A 113 1.76 -13.37 -7.12
CA ASP A 113 3.05 -13.52 -6.41
C ASP A 113 3.92 -12.26 -6.43
N PHE A 114 3.35 -11.09 -6.75
CA PHE A 114 4.11 -9.85 -6.90
C PHE A 114 3.73 -8.80 -5.85
N VAL A 115 4.73 -8.03 -5.43
CA VAL A 115 4.61 -6.93 -4.48
C VAL A 115 5.27 -5.66 -5.01
N VAL A 116 4.78 -4.51 -4.56
CA VAL A 116 5.48 -3.22 -4.65
C VAL A 116 5.41 -2.52 -3.32
N ASP A 117 6.56 -2.09 -2.81
CA ASP A 117 6.72 -1.48 -1.50
C ASP A 117 7.95 -0.54 -1.43
N THR A 118 8.22 0.05 -0.28
CA THR A 118 9.40 0.87 -0.02
C THR A 118 10.68 0.05 -0.03
N TYR A 119 10.68 -1.20 0.45
CA TYR A 119 11.86 -2.08 0.42
C TYR A 119 12.15 -2.65 -0.98
N THR A 120 11.21 -2.53 -1.93
CA THR A 120 11.44 -2.90 -3.33
C THR A 120 11.91 -1.73 -4.18
N ASP A 121 12.18 -0.56 -3.55
CA ASP A 121 12.47 0.70 -4.22
C ASP A 121 11.40 1.06 -5.28
N GLY A 122 10.13 0.74 -5.00
CA GLY A 122 9.01 1.00 -5.91
C GLY A 122 8.94 0.06 -7.12
N LYS A 123 9.76 -0.99 -7.19
CA LYS A 123 9.73 -1.99 -8.27
C LYS A 123 8.76 -3.12 -7.98
N VAL A 124 8.19 -3.67 -9.04
CA VAL A 124 7.43 -4.92 -9.02
C VAL A 124 8.41 -6.07 -8.80
N THR A 125 8.31 -6.68 -7.63
CA THR A 125 9.22 -7.72 -7.18
C THR A 125 8.44 -8.98 -6.85
N ASN A 126 9.00 -10.15 -7.14
CA ASN A 126 8.36 -11.41 -6.74
C ASN A 126 8.43 -11.56 -5.21
N PHE A 127 7.35 -12.06 -4.59
CA PHE A 127 7.26 -12.22 -3.14
C PHE A 127 8.38 -13.09 -2.55
N SER A 128 8.93 -14.02 -3.32
CA SER A 128 10.08 -14.85 -2.87
C SER A 128 11.34 -14.04 -2.57
N GLU A 129 11.48 -12.84 -3.14
CA GLU A 129 12.61 -11.93 -2.95
C GLU A 129 12.38 -10.93 -1.79
N VAL A 130 11.21 -10.96 -1.15
CA VAL A 130 10.88 -10.08 -0.01
C VAL A 130 11.76 -10.42 1.20
N PRO A 131 12.33 -9.42 1.88
CA PRO A 131 13.07 -9.63 3.12
C PRO A 131 12.27 -10.39 4.19
N GLU A 132 12.91 -11.33 4.89
CA GLU A 132 12.23 -12.20 5.88
C GLU A 132 11.60 -11.44 7.05
N ASP A 133 12.19 -10.31 7.45
CA ASP A 133 11.67 -9.42 8.50
C ASP A 133 10.32 -8.79 8.10
N MET A 134 10.10 -8.54 6.80
CA MET A 134 8.82 -8.06 6.31
C MET A 134 7.75 -9.16 6.31
N LYS A 135 8.12 -10.41 6.05
CA LYS A 135 7.16 -11.53 5.96
C LYS A 135 6.39 -11.79 7.26
N GLY A 136 6.94 -11.41 8.41
CA GLY A 136 6.33 -11.57 9.73
C GLY A 136 5.20 -10.59 10.06
N PHE A 137 5.02 -9.53 9.26
CA PHE A 137 3.94 -8.56 9.47
C PHE A 137 2.56 -9.23 9.40
N LYS A 138 1.66 -8.82 10.29
CA LYS A 138 0.32 -9.40 10.38
C LYS A 138 -0.69 -8.58 9.59
N VAL A 139 -1.46 -9.25 8.74
CA VAL A 139 -2.51 -8.65 7.91
C VAL A 139 -3.64 -8.12 8.80
N ARG A 140 -4.10 -6.91 8.47
CA ARG A 140 -5.25 -6.26 9.10
C ARG A 140 -6.45 -6.19 8.16
N ALA A 141 -6.19 -5.82 6.91
CA ALA A 141 -7.21 -5.76 5.87
C ALA A 141 -6.55 -5.80 4.49
N GLU A 142 -7.32 -6.23 3.50
CA GLU A 142 -7.04 -6.11 2.08
C GLU A 142 -8.04 -5.12 1.48
N ILE A 143 -7.59 -4.23 0.60
CA ILE A 143 -8.48 -3.27 -0.07
C ILE A 143 -8.36 -3.41 -1.57
N TYR A 144 -9.51 -3.51 -2.24
CA TYR A 144 -9.67 -3.74 -3.67
C TYR A 144 -10.35 -2.56 -4.36
#